data_AF-A0A5C7PIC1-F1
#
_entry.id   AF-A0A5C7PIC1-F1
#
_cell.length_a   1.000
_cell.length_b   1.000
_cell.length_c   1.000
_cell.angle_alpha   90.00
_cell.angle_beta   90.00
_cell.angle_gamma   90.00
#
_symmetry.space_group_name_H-M   'P 1'
#
loop_
_entity.id
_entity.type
_entity.pdbx_description
1 polymer ?
#
loop_
_entity_poly.entity_id
_entity_poly.type
_entity_poly.pdbx_seq_one_letter_code
_entity_poly.pdbx_strand_id
1 'polypeptide(L)'
;MSALPRKPHPFDALWPPRRMTTPSTTALSATSTTHYDVHWYGPYTLSALEEPDWDQNLVLYMITGTHGLYGNQVPLYIGMTEQGVRDRLKQHRHWLDIEQDPPQVYLAAIGEMTSWAELSQPSRATYPAPHRRIILEVEALLIRAHQLVYNQQAKQGGSHPGRHFTVFNTGKRGKLYPEVSTLRWHGDCPLPE
;
A
#
# COMPACT_ATOMS: atom_id res chain seq x y z
N MET A 1 8.57 31.92 73.22
CA MET A 1 9.06 32.91 72.21
C MET A 1 8.36 32.60 70.90
N SER A 2 7.65 33.58 70.37
CA SER A 2 6.72 33.46 69.24
C SER A 2 7.47 33.28 67.91
N ALA A 3 7.13 32.27 67.13
CA ALA A 3 7.53 32.16 65.72
C ALA A 3 6.37 32.63 64.84
N LEU A 4 6.60 33.71 64.09
CA LEU A 4 5.63 34.31 63.17
C LEU A 4 5.26 33.34 62.02
N PRO A 5 4.00 33.32 61.55
CA PRO A 5 3.59 32.46 60.44
C PRO A 5 4.12 32.99 59.09
N ARG A 6 4.66 32.07 58.26
CA ARG A 6 5.02 32.36 56.86
C ARG A 6 3.75 32.58 56.04
N LYS A 7 3.69 33.67 55.28
CA LYS A 7 2.65 33.90 54.26
C LYS A 7 2.74 32.84 53.15
N PRO A 8 1.62 32.29 52.66
CA PRO A 8 1.63 31.36 51.53
C PRO A 8 1.96 32.07 50.21
N HIS A 9 2.69 31.38 49.33
CA HIS A 9 3.04 31.83 47.98
C HIS A 9 1.81 31.78 47.05
N PRO A 10 1.71 32.66 46.03
CA PRO A 10 0.49 32.87 45.25
C PRO A 10 0.19 31.78 44.20
N PHE A 11 0.84 30.61 44.26
CA PHE A 11 0.70 29.55 43.24
C PHE A 11 -0.15 28.34 43.68
N ASP A 12 -0.64 28.29 44.92
CA ASP A 12 -1.37 27.12 45.44
C ASP A 12 -2.88 27.10 45.12
N ALA A 13 -3.39 28.00 44.26
CA ALA A 13 -4.83 28.22 44.06
C ALA A 13 -5.37 27.91 42.65
N LEU A 14 -4.71 27.04 41.86
CA LEU A 14 -5.14 26.76 40.49
C LEU A 14 -5.09 25.27 40.10
N TRP A 15 -5.75 24.37 40.86
CA TRP A 15 -6.28 23.12 40.29
C TRP A 15 -7.26 22.39 41.24
N PRO A 16 -8.50 22.06 40.84
CA PRO A 16 -9.35 21.17 41.64
C PRO A 16 -8.91 19.71 41.48
N PRO A 17 -9.05 18.84 42.50
CA PRO A 17 -8.62 17.44 42.39
C PRO A 17 -9.42 16.73 41.27
N ARG A 18 -8.72 16.20 40.26
CA ARG A 18 -9.32 15.39 39.18
C ARG A 18 -9.93 14.13 39.81
N ARG A 19 -11.25 13.98 39.75
CA ARG A 19 -11.89 12.67 39.95
C ARG A 19 -11.45 11.77 38.79
N MET A 20 -10.73 10.69 39.08
CA MET A 20 -10.48 9.64 38.10
C MET A 20 -11.80 8.90 37.84
N THR A 21 -12.54 9.34 36.84
CA THR A 21 -13.49 8.46 36.16
C THR A 21 -12.67 7.50 35.31
N THR A 22 -12.71 6.22 35.66
CA THR A 22 -12.20 5.13 34.82
C THR A 22 -12.75 5.30 33.42
N PRO A 23 -11.92 5.28 32.36
CA PRO A 23 -12.47 5.25 31.01
C PRO A 23 -13.27 3.97 30.87
N SER A 24 -14.56 4.10 30.55
CA SER A 24 -15.36 2.99 30.06
C SER A 24 -14.62 2.42 28.86
N THR A 25 -14.17 1.17 28.97
CA THR A 25 -13.64 0.40 27.85
C THR A 25 -14.80 0.17 26.88
N THR A 26 -15.09 1.17 26.05
CA THR A 26 -15.83 0.94 24.81
C THR A 26 -14.94 0.03 23.99
N ALA A 27 -15.31 -1.25 23.91
CA ALA A 27 -14.68 -2.18 23.00
C ALA A 27 -14.68 -1.54 21.62
N LEU A 28 -13.48 -1.28 21.08
CA LEU A 28 -13.31 -0.94 19.68
C LEU A 28 -13.95 -2.09 18.90
N SER A 29 -15.12 -1.83 18.32
CA SER A 29 -15.75 -2.77 17.42
C SER A 29 -14.71 -3.09 16.36
N ALA A 30 -14.27 -4.35 16.27
CA ALA A 30 -13.28 -4.77 15.30
C ALA A 30 -13.86 -4.48 13.92
N THR A 31 -13.46 -3.37 13.32
CA THR A 31 -13.79 -3.08 11.93
C THR A 31 -13.26 -4.26 11.14
N SER A 32 -14.17 -4.98 10.49
CA SER A 32 -13.88 -6.08 9.57
C SER A 32 -13.06 -5.54 8.39
N THR A 33 -11.77 -5.35 8.61
CA THR A 33 -10.83 -4.91 7.58
C THR A 33 -10.52 -6.11 6.71
N THR A 34 -10.86 -6.02 5.43
CA THR A 34 -10.47 -7.04 4.45
C THR A 34 -8.96 -7.00 4.24
N HIS A 35 -8.34 -8.17 4.14
CA HIS A 35 -6.91 -8.30 3.88
C HIS A 35 -6.69 -8.90 2.50
N TYR A 36 -5.87 -8.25 1.70
CA TYR A 36 -5.42 -8.77 0.41
C TYR A 36 -3.94 -9.08 0.47
N ASP A 37 -3.59 -10.20 -0.14
CA ASP A 37 -2.23 -10.55 -0.45
C ASP A 37 -1.98 -10.25 -1.93
N VAL A 38 -0.93 -9.46 -2.17
CA VAL A 38 -0.43 -9.10 -3.49
C VAL A 38 0.92 -9.79 -3.65
N HIS A 39 0.92 -10.90 -4.36
CA HIS A 39 2.10 -11.73 -4.49
C HIS A 39 2.88 -11.38 -5.74
N TRP A 40 4.11 -10.91 -5.54
CA TRP A 40 4.96 -10.42 -6.63
C TRP A 40 5.92 -11.51 -7.15
N TYR A 41 5.89 -11.72 -8.46
CA TYR A 41 6.79 -12.58 -9.23
C TYR A 41 7.81 -11.73 -10.00
N GLY A 42 8.95 -12.32 -10.37
CA GLY A 42 10.02 -11.66 -11.12
C GLY A 42 11.38 -11.69 -10.41
N PRO A 43 12.22 -10.64 -10.51
CA PRO A 43 12.18 -9.67 -11.61
C PRO A 43 12.31 -10.38 -12.95
N TYR A 44 11.64 -9.86 -13.96
CA TYR A 44 11.73 -10.27 -15.35
C TYR A 44 12.39 -9.17 -16.17
N THR A 45 13.15 -9.56 -17.20
CA THR A 45 13.60 -8.63 -18.23
C THR A 45 12.46 -8.33 -19.19
N LEU A 46 12.54 -7.20 -19.92
CA LEU A 46 11.55 -6.89 -20.96
C LEU A 46 11.46 -7.99 -22.03
N SER A 47 12.58 -8.60 -22.39
CA SER A 47 12.62 -9.70 -23.36
C SER A 47 11.88 -10.94 -22.89
N ALA A 48 11.98 -11.30 -21.61
CA ALA A 48 11.26 -12.44 -21.06
C ALA A 48 9.74 -12.26 -21.15
N LEU A 49 9.26 -11.01 -21.15
CA LEU A 49 7.84 -10.66 -21.15
C LEU A 49 7.24 -10.57 -22.55
N GLU A 50 8.02 -10.88 -23.59
CA GLU A 50 7.53 -10.99 -24.97
C GLU A 50 6.86 -12.34 -25.26
N GLU A 51 7.06 -13.32 -24.37
CA GLU A 51 6.38 -14.62 -24.41
C GLU A 51 4.85 -14.46 -24.34
N PRO A 52 4.09 -15.27 -25.11
CA PRO A 52 2.64 -15.12 -25.21
C PRO A 52 1.87 -15.65 -24.00
N ASP A 53 2.44 -16.59 -23.23
CA ASP A 53 1.70 -17.42 -22.28
C ASP A 53 1.93 -16.99 -20.83
N TRP A 54 1.53 -15.77 -20.50
CA TRP A 54 1.46 -15.31 -19.11
C TRP A 54 0.11 -15.64 -18.48
N ASP A 55 0.13 -16.03 -17.20
CA ASP A 55 -1.09 -16.24 -16.43
C ASP A 55 -1.95 -14.97 -16.44
N GLN A 56 -3.21 -15.10 -16.86
CA GLN A 56 -4.17 -14.00 -16.96
C GLN A 56 -4.54 -13.42 -15.59
N ASN A 57 -4.26 -14.13 -14.50
CA ASN A 57 -4.48 -13.66 -13.13
C ASN A 57 -3.35 -12.76 -12.62
N LEU A 58 -2.29 -12.55 -13.41
CA LEU A 58 -1.27 -11.53 -13.17
C LEU A 58 -1.79 -10.15 -13.60
N VAL A 59 -2.56 -9.55 -12.71
CA VAL A 59 -3.34 -8.33 -12.97
C VAL A 59 -2.62 -7.04 -12.63
N LEU A 60 -1.51 -7.10 -11.87
CA LEU A 60 -0.67 -5.96 -11.55
C LEU A 60 0.73 -6.13 -12.12
N TYR A 61 1.38 -5.02 -12.42
CA TYR A 61 2.78 -4.98 -12.77
C TYR A 61 3.48 -3.79 -12.11
N MET A 62 4.75 -3.98 -11.79
CA MET A 62 5.65 -2.95 -11.27
C MET A 62 6.88 -2.89 -12.17
N ILE A 63 7.27 -1.69 -12.55
CA ILE A 63 8.48 -1.44 -13.33
C ILE A 63 9.48 -0.75 -12.41
N THR A 64 10.68 -1.32 -12.31
CA THR A 64 11.79 -0.78 -11.56
C THR A 64 12.91 -0.36 -12.49
N GLY A 65 13.65 0.67 -12.08
CA GLY A 65 14.80 1.18 -12.82
C GLY A 65 15.68 2.01 -11.91
N THR A 66 16.53 2.84 -12.50
CA THR A 66 17.45 3.70 -11.76
C THR A 66 16.91 5.11 -11.67
N HIS A 67 16.76 5.62 -10.45
CA HIS A 67 16.37 7.00 -10.21
C HIS A 67 17.55 7.79 -9.66
N GLY A 68 17.86 8.95 -10.25
CA GLY A 68 19.04 9.75 -9.89
C GLY A 68 19.14 10.12 -8.40
N LEU A 69 18.02 10.18 -7.68
CA LEU A 69 18.00 10.45 -6.23
C LEU A 69 17.82 9.21 -5.34
N TYR A 70 17.19 8.15 -5.84
CA TYR A 70 16.80 6.99 -5.01
C TYR A 70 17.66 5.74 -5.28
N GLY A 71 18.59 5.85 -6.22
CA GLY A 71 19.50 4.79 -6.60
C GLY A 71 18.89 3.81 -7.59
N ASN A 72 19.54 2.65 -7.70
CA ASN A 72 19.20 1.61 -8.65
C ASN A 72 18.02 0.73 -8.19
N GLN A 73 17.35 0.10 -9.15
CA GLN A 73 16.28 -0.89 -8.95
C GLN A 73 15.21 -0.42 -7.95
N VAL A 74 14.75 0.83 -8.12
CA VAL A 74 13.64 1.41 -7.36
C VAL A 74 12.34 1.31 -8.16
N PRO A 75 11.17 1.13 -7.51
CA PRO A 75 9.88 1.24 -8.18
C PRO A 75 9.70 2.60 -8.84
N LEU A 76 9.50 2.61 -10.15
CA LEU A 76 9.25 3.81 -10.96
C LEU A 76 7.78 3.93 -11.34
N TYR A 77 7.13 2.78 -11.59
CA TYR A 77 5.75 2.70 -12.04
C TYR A 77 5.05 1.44 -11.50
N ILE A 78 3.79 1.57 -11.11
CA ILE A 78 2.86 0.44 -10.89
C ILE A 78 1.65 0.67 -11.78
N GLY A 79 1.16 -0.40 -12.41
CA GLY A 79 -0.10 -0.37 -13.12
C GLY A 79 -0.86 -1.69 -13.05
N MET A 80 -2.09 -1.67 -13.54
CA MET A 80 -2.94 -2.84 -13.75
C MET A 80 -3.16 -3.17 -15.23
N THR A 81 -3.50 -4.43 -15.51
CA THR A 81 -3.86 -4.91 -16.85
C THR A 81 -5.05 -5.88 -16.82
N GLU A 82 -5.94 -5.74 -17.80
CA GLU A 82 -7.01 -6.70 -18.12
C GLU A 82 -6.78 -7.40 -19.46
N GLN A 83 -5.94 -6.81 -20.32
CA GLN A 83 -5.61 -7.29 -21.67
C GLN A 83 -4.39 -8.22 -21.69
N GLY A 84 -3.86 -8.58 -20.51
CA GLY A 84 -2.62 -9.33 -20.35
C GLY A 84 -1.36 -8.47 -20.26
N VAL A 85 -0.30 -9.06 -19.71
CA VAL A 85 0.96 -8.39 -19.38
C VAL A 85 1.69 -7.90 -20.62
N ARG A 86 1.83 -8.76 -21.63
CA ARG A 86 2.55 -8.46 -22.87
C ARG A 86 2.02 -7.22 -23.57
N ASP A 87 0.71 -7.17 -23.81
CA ASP A 87 0.09 -6.06 -24.54
C ASP A 87 0.10 -4.77 -23.74
N ARG A 88 -0.01 -4.86 -22.41
CA ARG A 88 0.15 -3.69 -21.54
C ARG A 88 1.57 -3.12 -21.58
N LEU A 89 2.58 -3.97 -21.52
CA LEU A 89 3.97 -3.52 -21.56
C LEU A 89 4.37 -2.90 -22.90
N LYS A 90 3.80 -3.36 -24.03
CA LYS A 90 3.99 -2.72 -25.34
C LYS A 90 3.60 -1.24 -25.32
N GLN A 91 2.54 -0.87 -24.58
CA GLN A 91 2.09 0.52 -24.46
C GLN A 91 3.11 1.43 -23.76
N HIS A 92 4.01 0.85 -22.95
CA HIS A 92 5.05 1.56 -22.22
C HIS A 92 6.40 1.63 -22.95
N ARG A 93 6.56 0.96 -24.11
CA ARG A 93 7.86 0.86 -24.80
C ARG A 93 8.53 2.20 -25.09
N HIS A 94 7.73 3.20 -25.47
CA HIS A 94 8.21 4.54 -25.81
C HIS A 94 9.07 5.21 -24.73
N TRP A 95 8.89 4.90 -23.44
CA TRP A 95 9.73 5.41 -22.36
C TRP A 95 10.65 4.34 -21.76
N LEU A 96 10.28 3.06 -21.83
CA LEU A 96 11.14 1.97 -21.34
C LEU A 96 12.45 1.84 -22.11
N ASP A 97 12.41 2.09 -23.41
CA ASP A 97 13.59 1.92 -24.29
C ASP A 97 14.61 3.07 -24.15
N ILE A 98 14.25 4.17 -23.46
CA ILE A 98 15.12 5.33 -23.22
C ILE A 98 15.57 5.47 -21.76
N GLU A 99 15.20 4.52 -20.89
CA GLU A 99 15.61 4.50 -19.49
C GLU A 99 17.13 4.23 -19.38
N GLN A 100 17.79 4.86 -18.40
CA GLN A 100 19.25 4.82 -18.29
C GLN A 100 19.82 3.40 -18.14
N ASP A 101 19.15 2.59 -17.33
CA ASP A 101 19.49 1.19 -17.12
C ASP A 101 18.32 0.31 -17.59
N PRO A 102 18.58 -0.92 -18.07
CA PRO A 102 17.52 -1.85 -18.46
C PRO A 102 16.51 -2.04 -17.30
N PRO A 103 15.23 -1.69 -17.51
CA PRO A 103 14.25 -1.78 -16.44
C PRO A 103 13.93 -3.25 -16.15
N GLN A 104 13.61 -3.53 -14.88
CA GLN A 104 13.10 -4.82 -14.46
C GLN A 104 11.60 -4.72 -14.21
N VAL A 105 10.88 -5.81 -14.48
CA VAL A 105 9.44 -5.84 -14.32
C VAL A 105 9.05 -6.97 -13.38
N TYR A 106 8.14 -6.66 -12.48
CA TYR A 106 7.52 -7.60 -11.57
C TYR A 106 6.05 -7.70 -11.91
N LEU A 107 5.49 -8.90 -11.80
CA LEU A 107 4.08 -9.18 -12.05
C LEU A 107 3.43 -9.61 -10.75
N ALA A 108 2.17 -9.29 -10.53
CA ALA A 108 1.49 -9.68 -9.31
C ALA A 108 0.07 -10.17 -9.54
N ALA A 109 -0.26 -11.21 -8.78
CA ALA A 109 -1.61 -11.66 -8.58
C ALA A 109 -2.15 -11.11 -7.26
N ILE A 110 -3.48 -10.99 -7.16
CA ILE A 110 -4.18 -10.51 -5.97
C ILE A 110 -5.10 -11.61 -5.48
N GLY A 111 -5.06 -11.90 -4.19
CA GLY A 111 -6.05 -12.77 -3.55
C GLY A 111 -6.43 -12.27 -2.18
N GLU A 112 -7.69 -12.39 -1.82
CA GLU A 112 -8.11 -12.20 -0.42
C GLU A 112 -7.38 -13.22 0.46
N MET A 113 -7.07 -12.83 1.69
CA MET A 113 -6.48 -13.70 2.68
C MET A 113 -7.18 -13.53 4.02
N THR A 114 -7.37 -14.65 4.72
CA THR A 114 -7.92 -14.66 6.08
C THR A 114 -6.84 -14.87 7.13
N SER A 115 -5.73 -15.54 6.77
CA SER A 115 -4.62 -15.82 7.67
C SER A 115 -3.30 -16.06 6.92
N TRP A 116 -2.18 -15.89 7.63
CA TRP A 116 -0.85 -16.24 7.10
C TRP A 116 -0.69 -17.75 6.83
N ALA A 117 -1.42 -18.59 7.55
CA ALA A 117 -1.39 -20.04 7.35
C ALA A 117 -1.98 -20.44 6.00
N GLU A 118 -2.99 -19.72 5.52
CA GLU A 118 -3.59 -19.91 4.19
C GLU A 118 -2.56 -19.69 3.07
N LEU A 119 -1.71 -18.67 3.21
CA LEU A 119 -0.67 -18.36 2.22
C LEU A 119 0.41 -19.44 2.10
N SER A 120 0.56 -20.28 3.12
CA SER A 120 1.57 -21.35 3.14
C SER A 120 1.05 -22.65 2.51
N GLN A 121 -0.23 -22.71 2.12
CA GLN A 121 -0.83 -23.94 1.58
C GLN A 121 -0.50 -24.12 0.10
N PRO A 122 -0.24 -25.35 -0.37
CA PRO A 122 -0.01 -25.63 -1.79
C PRO A 122 -1.17 -25.20 -2.71
N SER A 123 -2.41 -25.23 -2.20
CA SER A 123 -3.60 -24.74 -2.93
C SER A 123 -3.53 -23.26 -3.28
N ARG A 124 -2.77 -22.46 -2.52
CA ARG A 124 -2.55 -21.04 -2.80
C ARG A 124 -1.57 -20.79 -3.94
N ALA A 125 -0.92 -21.83 -4.47
CA ALA A 125 -0.04 -21.68 -5.65
C ALA A 125 -0.76 -21.11 -6.87
N THR A 126 -2.10 -21.23 -6.94
CA THR A 126 -2.93 -20.61 -7.97
C THR A 126 -3.77 -19.50 -7.37
N TYR A 127 -3.61 -18.27 -7.88
CA TYR A 127 -4.44 -17.13 -7.49
C TYR A 127 -5.73 -17.13 -8.32
N PRO A 128 -6.90 -16.94 -7.70
CA PRO A 128 -8.14 -16.78 -8.45
C PRO A 128 -8.15 -15.44 -9.18
N ALA A 129 -8.97 -15.33 -10.24
CA ALA A 129 -9.21 -14.08 -10.93
C ALA A 129 -9.85 -13.06 -9.97
N PRO A 130 -9.19 -11.93 -9.64
CA PRO A 130 -9.74 -10.94 -8.73
C PRO A 130 -10.80 -10.10 -9.42
N HIS A 131 -11.80 -9.64 -8.67
CA HIS A 131 -12.81 -8.72 -9.18
C HIS A 131 -12.15 -7.38 -9.57
N ARG A 132 -12.50 -6.83 -10.74
CA ARG A 132 -11.94 -5.57 -11.29
C ARG A 132 -11.82 -4.43 -10.29
N ARG A 133 -12.88 -4.22 -9.50
CA ARG A 133 -12.90 -3.21 -8.43
C ARG A 133 -11.73 -3.34 -7.45
N ILE A 134 -11.40 -4.57 -7.05
CA ILE A 134 -10.29 -4.86 -6.12
C ILE A 134 -8.96 -4.47 -6.77
N ILE A 135 -8.77 -4.80 -8.04
CA ILE A 135 -7.56 -4.47 -8.80
C ILE A 135 -7.32 -2.96 -8.79
N LEU A 136 -8.34 -2.17 -9.14
CA LEU A 136 -8.29 -0.71 -9.17
C LEU A 136 -8.00 -0.11 -7.79
N GLU A 137 -8.67 -0.60 -6.74
CA GLU A 137 -8.49 -0.09 -5.39
C GLU A 137 -7.09 -0.42 -4.83
N VAL A 138 -6.60 -1.63 -5.08
CA VAL A 138 -5.25 -2.06 -4.68
C VAL A 138 -4.17 -1.28 -5.45
N GLU A 139 -4.31 -1.11 -6.76
CA GLU A 139 -3.42 -0.28 -7.59
C GLU A 139 -3.33 1.15 -7.04
N ALA A 140 -4.48 1.78 -6.80
CA ALA A 140 -4.55 3.12 -6.25
C ALA A 140 -3.85 3.23 -4.88
N LEU A 141 -4.08 2.27 -3.98
CA LEU A 141 -3.41 2.22 -2.68
C LEU A 141 -1.89 2.08 -2.81
N LEU A 142 -1.42 1.20 -3.69
CA LEU A 142 0.02 1.00 -3.91
C LEU A 142 0.68 2.25 -4.48
N ILE A 143 0.07 2.90 -5.49
CA ILE A 143 0.57 4.14 -6.07
C ILE A 143 0.62 5.25 -5.00
N ARG A 144 -0.45 5.40 -4.22
CA ARG A 144 -0.53 6.41 -3.16
C ARG A 144 0.50 6.18 -2.06
N ALA A 145 0.67 4.95 -1.61
CA ALA A 145 1.59 4.63 -0.52
C ALA A 145 3.07 4.84 -0.92
N HIS A 146 3.43 4.55 -2.17
CA HIS A 146 4.83 4.57 -2.62
C HIS A 146 5.22 5.84 -3.39
N GLN A 147 4.27 6.70 -3.75
CA GLN A 147 4.52 7.98 -4.41
C GLN A 147 5.41 7.87 -5.67
N LEU A 148 5.18 6.83 -6.48
CA LEU A 148 6.02 6.47 -7.62
C LEU A 148 6.17 7.57 -8.67
N VAL A 149 7.37 7.70 -9.23
CA VAL A 149 7.78 8.87 -10.03
C VAL A 149 6.96 8.98 -11.32
N TYR A 150 6.66 7.89 -12.01
CA TYR A 150 5.96 7.91 -13.30
C TYR A 150 4.44 7.78 -13.19
N ASN A 151 3.88 7.59 -11.99
CA ASN A 151 2.43 7.55 -11.77
C ASN A 151 1.79 8.94 -11.55
N GLN A 152 2.38 10.03 -12.05
CA GLN A 152 1.93 11.40 -11.74
C GLN A 152 0.45 11.65 -12.07
N GLN A 153 -0.05 11.13 -13.19
CA GLN A 153 -1.47 11.28 -13.57
C GLN A 153 -2.39 10.55 -12.59
N ALA A 154 -2.03 9.34 -12.16
CA ALA A 154 -2.82 8.56 -11.22
C ALA A 154 -2.86 9.18 -9.82
N LYS A 155 -1.80 9.90 -9.42
CA LYS A 155 -1.74 10.61 -8.12
C LYS A 155 -2.75 11.75 -8.00
N GLN A 156 -3.13 12.38 -9.13
CA GLN A 156 -4.00 13.56 -9.13
C GLN A 156 -5.49 13.23 -9.05
N GLY A 157 -5.88 11.98 -9.32
CA GLY A 157 -7.29 11.56 -9.43
C GLY A 157 -7.77 10.51 -8.43
N GLY A 158 -6.95 10.16 -7.42
CA GLY A 158 -7.25 9.07 -6.50
C GLY A 158 -8.32 9.44 -5.46
N SER A 159 -9.58 9.04 -5.69
CA SER A 159 -10.60 9.06 -4.64
C SER A 159 -10.36 7.92 -3.64
N HIS A 160 -10.60 8.20 -2.35
CA HIS A 160 -10.53 7.17 -1.31
C HIS A 160 -11.55 6.04 -1.63
N PRO A 161 -11.17 4.75 -1.53
CA PRO A 161 -12.00 3.61 -1.96
C PRO A 161 -13.31 3.40 -1.15
N GLY A 162 -13.64 4.30 -0.22
CA GLY A 162 -14.85 4.25 0.60
C GLY A 162 -14.95 3.06 1.57
N ARG A 163 -13.93 2.20 1.64
CA ARG A 163 -13.84 1.04 2.54
C ARG A 163 -12.43 0.85 3.07
N HIS A 164 -12.31 0.19 4.21
CA HIS A 164 -11.01 -0.14 4.81
C HIS A 164 -10.54 -1.52 4.40
N PHE A 165 -9.33 -1.57 3.84
CA PHE A 165 -8.58 -2.80 3.58
C PHE A 165 -7.08 -2.57 3.76
N THR A 166 -6.36 -3.68 3.91
CA THR A 166 -4.90 -3.76 4.02
C THR A 166 -4.37 -4.67 2.93
N VAL A 167 -3.23 -4.29 2.36
CA VAL A 167 -2.49 -5.05 1.36
C VAL A 167 -1.16 -5.49 1.96
N PHE A 168 -0.92 -6.80 1.91
CA PHE A 168 0.36 -7.40 2.20
C PHE A 168 1.08 -7.71 0.89
N ASN A 169 2.23 -7.08 0.68
CA ASN A 169 3.07 -7.36 -0.48
C ASN A 169 3.97 -8.55 -0.15
N THR A 170 3.72 -9.69 -0.78
CA THR A 170 4.50 -10.92 -0.58
C THR A 170 5.31 -11.28 -1.82
N GLY A 171 6.12 -12.34 -1.74
CA GLY A 171 7.01 -12.74 -2.82
C GLY A 171 8.13 -11.73 -3.06
N LYS A 172 8.47 -11.52 -4.33
CA LYS A 172 9.58 -10.65 -4.77
C LYS A 172 9.10 -9.22 -4.99
N ARG A 173 8.71 -8.54 -3.91
CA ARG A 173 8.14 -7.17 -3.92
C ARG A 173 9.12 -6.02 -4.21
N GLY A 174 10.39 -6.31 -4.53
CA GLY A 174 11.43 -5.29 -4.66
C GLY A 174 11.53 -4.39 -3.41
N LYS A 175 11.46 -3.08 -3.60
CA LYS A 175 11.51 -2.07 -2.52
C LYS A 175 10.13 -1.57 -2.05
N LEU A 176 9.03 -2.21 -2.43
CA LEU A 176 7.71 -1.86 -1.91
C LEU A 176 7.64 -2.12 -0.40
N TYR A 177 6.85 -1.33 0.34
CA TYR A 177 6.57 -1.61 1.74
C TYR A 177 5.89 -2.99 1.88
N PRO A 178 6.25 -3.78 2.91
CA PRO A 178 5.67 -5.10 3.11
C PRO A 178 4.16 -5.05 3.39
N GLU A 179 3.68 -3.94 3.95
CA GLU A 179 2.28 -3.73 4.30
C GLU A 179 1.88 -2.29 4.01
N VAL A 180 0.73 -2.11 3.37
CA VAL A 180 0.10 -0.80 3.18
C VAL A 180 -1.40 -0.89 3.50
N SER A 181 -1.97 0.15 4.07
CA SER A 181 -3.37 0.15 4.50
C SER A 181 -4.06 1.45 4.14
N THR A 182 -5.32 1.34 3.73
CA THR A 182 -6.23 2.48 3.54
C THR A 182 -6.44 3.30 4.80
N LEU A 183 -6.24 2.74 6.00
CA LEU A 183 -6.29 3.51 7.26
C LEU A 183 -5.24 4.62 7.33
N ARG A 184 -4.16 4.51 6.55
CA ARG A 184 -3.11 5.53 6.44
C ARG A 184 -3.35 6.50 5.28
N TRP A 185 -4.51 6.42 4.63
CA TRP A 185 -4.93 7.35 3.59
C TRP A 185 -5.43 8.64 4.23
N HIS A 186 -4.50 9.53 4.58
CA HIS A 186 -4.83 10.88 5.05
C HIS A 186 -4.73 11.87 3.88
N GLY A 187 -5.76 12.70 3.69
CA GLY A 187 -5.73 13.80 2.71
C GLY A 187 -7.06 14.16 2.03
N ASP A 188 -7.94 13.17 1.80
CA ASP A 188 -9.11 13.36 0.90
C ASP A 188 -10.45 12.89 1.47
N CYS A 189 -10.49 12.50 2.75
CA CYS A 189 -11.75 12.19 3.42
C CYS A 189 -12.28 13.50 4.02
N PRO A 190 -13.45 14.04 3.56
CA PRO A 190 -14.13 15.06 4.36
C PRO A 190 -14.39 14.46 5.73
N LEU A 191 -13.96 15.17 6.78
CA LEU A 191 -14.29 14.75 8.15
C LEU A 191 -15.81 14.60 8.22
N PRO A 192 -16.33 13.50 8.80
CA PRO A 192 -17.75 13.45 9.12
C PRO A 192 -18.05 14.62 10.07
N GLU A 193 -19.08 15.41 9.73
CA GLU A 193 -19.63 16.47 10.58
C GLU A 193 -20.08 15.94 11.94
#